data_AF-A0A7M3LYV7-F1
#
_entry.id   AF-A0A7M3LYV7-F1
#
_cell.length_a   1.000
_cell.length_b   1.000
_cell.length_c   1.000
_cell.angle_alpha   90.00
_cell.angle_beta   90.00
_cell.angle_gamma   90.00
#
_symmetry.space_group_name_H-M   'P 1'
#
loop_
_entity.id
_entity.type
_entity.pdbx_description
1 polymer ?
#
loop_
_entity_poly.entity_id
_entity_poly.type
_entity_poly.pdbx_seq_one_letter_code
_entity_poly.pdbx_strand_id
1 'polypeptide(L)'
;MTVKRDPEETGAEPSTLWGRIACLWAVAFAGLHFYWAVGGDVGLSVSAGPLATERPLWFVVVGLWGVGALCLLGALLAWVLAGSRLRGVPGLLARWLGWSASALLLARGIGVEVLLLTDPTHLDPSVSAGQRAWTLALWNPWFIAGGLAFGLATLRSGRHADAAPPPASRG
;
A
#
# COMPACT_ATOMS: atom_id res chain seq x y z
N MET A 1 25.35 7.64 -43.35
CA MET A 1 24.63 6.63 -42.55
C MET A 1 25.09 6.76 -41.10
N THR A 2 24.39 7.56 -40.32
CA THR A 2 24.70 7.77 -38.90
C THR A 2 23.64 7.02 -38.11
N VAL A 3 24.05 5.90 -37.51
CA VAL A 3 23.23 5.16 -36.55
C VAL A 3 23.03 6.08 -35.35
N LYS A 4 21.85 6.68 -35.24
CA LYS A 4 21.41 7.37 -34.04
C LYS A 4 21.20 6.27 -32.98
N ARG A 5 22.19 6.12 -32.09
CA ARG A 5 21.98 5.38 -30.85
C ARG A 5 21.02 6.21 -30.02
N ASP A 6 19.77 5.75 -29.93
CA ASP A 6 18.86 6.28 -28.92
C ASP A 6 19.49 5.95 -27.55
N PRO A 7 19.61 6.94 -26.66
CA PRO A 7 20.05 6.67 -25.30
C PRO A 7 19.02 5.72 -24.69
N GLU A 8 19.54 4.67 -24.08
CA GLU A 8 18.85 3.75 -23.21
C GLU A 8 18.15 4.58 -22.12
N GLU A 9 16.95 5.09 -22.42
CA GLU A 9 16.08 5.69 -21.44
C GLU A 9 15.75 4.57 -20.46
N THR A 10 16.44 4.60 -19.33
CA THR A 10 16.10 3.87 -18.11
C THR A 10 14.79 4.41 -17.51
N GLY A 11 13.86 4.85 -18.36
CA GLY A 11 12.53 5.32 -18.04
C GLY A 11 11.60 4.13 -18.01
N ALA A 12 11.60 3.38 -16.91
CA ALA A 12 10.53 2.43 -16.67
C ALA A 12 9.20 3.15 -16.88
N GLU A 13 8.38 2.65 -17.82
CA GLU A 13 7.08 3.24 -18.17
C GLU A 13 6.37 3.67 -16.88
N PRO A 14 5.82 4.89 -16.80
CA PRO A 14 5.46 5.49 -15.52
C PRO A 14 4.41 4.70 -14.71
N SER A 15 3.69 3.75 -15.32
CA SER A 15 2.84 2.74 -14.67
C SER A 15 3.64 1.66 -13.93
N THR A 16 4.68 1.13 -14.59
CA THR A 16 5.65 0.17 -14.05
C THR A 16 6.37 0.73 -12.82
N LEU A 17 6.72 2.03 -12.84
CA LEU A 17 7.37 2.69 -11.71
C LEU A 17 6.47 2.71 -10.47
N TRP A 18 5.22 3.19 -10.58
CA TRP A 18 4.31 3.25 -9.43
C TRP A 18 3.90 1.88 -8.93
N GLY A 19 3.72 0.89 -9.82
CA GLY A 19 3.45 -0.48 -9.41
C GLY A 19 4.63 -1.10 -8.65
N ARG A 20 5.88 -0.81 -9.04
CA ARG A 20 7.08 -1.19 -8.27
C ARG A 20 7.16 -0.49 -6.92
N ILE A 21 6.88 0.82 -6.87
CA ILE A 21 6.85 1.59 -5.62
C ILE A 21 5.79 1.01 -4.67
N ALA A 22 4.57 0.76 -5.15
CA ALA A 22 3.51 0.15 -4.36
C ALA A 22 3.87 -1.27 -3.88
N CYS A 23 4.53 -2.06 -4.73
CA CYS A 23 5.02 -3.39 -4.36
C CYS A 23 6.08 -3.30 -3.25
N LEU A 24 7.11 -2.47 -3.42
CA LEU A 24 8.16 -2.26 -2.41
C LEU A 24 7.58 -1.76 -1.09
N TRP A 25 6.64 -0.80 -1.14
CA TRP A 25 5.93 -0.30 0.03
C TRP A 25 5.19 -1.42 0.77
N ALA A 26 4.44 -2.26 0.03
CA ALA A 26 3.67 -3.35 0.61
C ALA A 26 4.56 -4.47 1.18
N VAL A 27 5.69 -4.79 0.52
CA VAL A 27 6.69 -5.74 1.04
C VAL A 27 7.36 -5.21 2.30
N ALA A 28 7.76 -3.94 2.33
CA ALA A 28 8.35 -3.33 3.52
C ALA A 28 7.37 -3.38 4.71
N PHE A 29 6.10 -3.08 4.45
CA PHE A 29 5.06 -3.12 5.47
C PHE A 29 4.75 -4.55 5.94
N ALA A 30 4.77 -5.54 5.04
CA ALA A 30 4.66 -6.96 5.39
C ALA A 30 5.83 -7.42 6.27
N GLY A 31 7.06 -7.05 5.90
CA GLY A 31 8.27 -7.37 6.67
C GLY A 31 8.21 -6.84 8.09
N LEU A 32 7.70 -5.62 8.28
CA LEU A 32 7.49 -5.05 9.61
C LEU A 32 6.45 -5.81 10.44
N HIS A 33 5.35 -6.26 9.81
CA HIS A 33 4.36 -7.11 10.50
C HIS A 33 4.92 -8.46 10.91
N PHE A 34 5.69 -9.11 10.04
CA PHE A 34 6.34 -10.38 10.38
C PHE A 34 7.41 -10.20 11.45
N TYR A 35 8.19 -9.11 11.40
CA TYR A 35 9.13 -8.75 12.47
C TYR A 35 8.43 -8.66 13.83
N TRP A 36 7.28 -7.97 13.91
CA TRP A 36 6.49 -7.93 15.13
C TRP A 36 5.92 -9.29 15.53
N ALA A 37 5.50 -10.08 14.54
CA ALA A 37 4.90 -11.39 14.75
C ALA A 37 5.88 -12.42 15.34
N VAL A 38 7.16 -12.34 14.98
CA VAL A 38 8.23 -13.21 15.53
C VAL A 38 8.77 -12.73 16.88
N GLY A 39 8.27 -11.61 17.41
CA GLY A 39 8.66 -11.11 18.74
C GLY A 39 9.30 -9.72 18.74
N GLY A 40 9.52 -9.10 17.58
CA GLY A 40 10.03 -7.74 17.48
C GLY A 40 9.12 -6.73 18.18
N ASP A 41 9.72 -5.76 18.86
CA ASP A 41 9.04 -4.79 19.74
C ASP A 41 9.24 -3.34 19.28
N VAL A 42 10.27 -3.07 18.47
CA VAL A 42 10.56 -1.75 17.91
C VAL A 42 9.34 -1.20 17.17
N GLY A 43 8.80 -0.09 17.68
CA GLY A 43 7.63 0.60 17.10
C GLY A 43 6.28 -0.11 17.29
N LEU A 44 6.24 -1.31 17.91
CA LEU A 44 4.99 -2.03 18.15
C LEU A 44 4.16 -1.36 19.25
N SER A 45 4.81 -0.91 20.33
CA SER A 45 4.16 -0.15 21.41
C SER A 45 3.56 1.17 20.91
N VAL A 46 4.16 1.78 19.89
CA VAL A 46 3.63 2.97 19.23
C VAL A 46 2.43 2.64 18.34
N SER A 47 2.42 1.45 17.72
CA SER A 47 1.41 1.07 16.72
C SER A 47 0.18 0.37 17.31
N ALA A 48 0.36 -0.41 18.37
CA ALA A 48 -0.67 -1.29 18.94
C ALA A 48 -1.03 -0.95 20.40
N GLY A 49 -0.37 0.04 21.01
CA GLY A 49 -0.68 0.48 22.38
C GLY A 49 -0.60 -0.68 23.39
N PRO A 50 -1.60 -0.86 24.29
CA PRO A 50 -1.60 -1.93 25.29
C PRO A 50 -1.45 -3.35 24.72
N LEU A 51 -1.95 -3.59 23.50
CA LEU A 51 -1.85 -4.88 22.81
C LEU A 51 -0.40 -5.27 22.47
N ALA A 52 0.51 -4.29 22.39
CA ALA A 52 1.93 -4.55 22.19
C ALA A 52 2.58 -5.24 23.40
N THR A 53 2.05 -5.00 24.60
CA THR A 53 2.54 -5.55 25.86
C THR A 53 1.89 -6.89 26.16
N GLU A 54 0.57 -6.99 25.94
CA GLU A 54 -0.20 -8.22 26.24
C GLU A 54 -0.03 -9.31 25.17
N ARG A 55 0.28 -8.94 23.92
CA ARG A 55 0.46 -9.81 22.75
C ARG A 55 -0.49 -11.02 22.73
N PRO A 56 -1.82 -10.81 22.84
CA PRO A 56 -2.74 -11.92 22.84
C PRO A 56 -2.64 -12.70 21.53
N LEU A 57 -2.80 -14.03 21.60
CA LEU A 57 -2.50 -14.92 20.47
C LEU A 57 -3.31 -14.57 19.20
N TRP A 58 -4.55 -14.11 19.37
CA TRP A 58 -5.38 -13.63 18.26
C TRP A 58 -4.81 -12.39 17.57
N PHE A 59 -4.20 -11.46 18.31
CA PHE A 59 -3.58 -10.26 17.77
C PHE A 59 -2.32 -10.61 16.97
N VAL A 60 -1.53 -11.56 17.46
CA VAL A 60 -0.34 -12.04 16.74
C VAL A 60 -0.76 -12.77 15.46
N VAL A 61 -1.71 -13.70 15.52
CA VAL A 61 -2.11 -14.52 14.37
C VAL A 61 -2.94 -13.73 13.35
N VAL A 62 -3.97 -13.00 13.78
CA VAL A 62 -4.85 -12.27 12.86
C VAL A 62 -4.27 -10.89 12.54
N GLY A 63 -3.82 -10.16 13.56
CA GLY A 63 -3.36 -8.78 13.43
C GLY A 63 -1.97 -8.64 12.83
N LEU A 64 -1.02 -9.53 13.16
CA LEU A 64 0.34 -9.43 12.64
C LEU A 64 0.55 -10.35 11.43
N TRP A 65 0.36 -11.66 11.59
CA TRP A 65 0.52 -12.61 10.47
C TRP A 65 -0.52 -12.39 9.37
N GLY A 66 -1.80 -12.22 9.73
CA GLY A 66 -2.88 -12.00 8.77
C GLY A 66 -2.71 -10.72 7.97
N VAL A 67 -2.38 -9.60 8.62
CA VAL A 67 -2.12 -8.32 7.93
C VAL A 67 -0.85 -8.41 7.07
N GLY A 68 0.22 -9.02 7.58
CA GLY A 68 1.43 -9.25 6.80
C GLY A 68 1.17 -10.05 5.52
N ALA A 69 0.37 -11.12 5.61
CA ALA A 69 -0.06 -11.90 4.44
C ALA A 69 -0.92 -11.07 3.47
N LEU A 70 -1.84 -10.24 3.98
CA LEU A 70 -2.63 -9.32 3.16
C LEU A 70 -1.75 -8.29 2.44
N CYS A 71 -0.70 -7.80 3.09
CA CYS A 71 0.28 -6.91 2.46
C CYS A 71 1.04 -7.61 1.33
N LEU A 72 1.40 -8.90 1.48
CA LEU A 72 2.00 -9.66 0.39
C LEU A 72 1.04 -9.84 -0.79
N LEU A 73 -0.25 -10.07 -0.54
CA LEU A 73 -1.27 -10.07 -1.59
C LEU A 73 -1.38 -8.71 -2.27
N GLY A 74 -1.29 -7.62 -1.51
CA GLY A 74 -1.20 -6.26 -2.03
C GLY A 74 0.05 -6.04 -2.89
N ALA A 75 1.21 -6.56 -2.48
CA ALA A 75 2.45 -6.50 -3.25
C ALA A 75 2.32 -7.26 -4.57
N LEU A 76 1.72 -8.45 -4.54
CA LEU A 76 1.43 -9.24 -5.74
C LEU A 76 0.47 -8.49 -6.67
N LEU A 77 -0.58 -7.87 -6.13
CA LEU A 77 -1.49 -7.03 -6.90
C LEU A 77 -0.77 -5.85 -7.56
N ALA A 78 0.07 -5.13 -6.81
CA ALA A 78 0.86 -4.01 -7.32
C ALA A 78 1.84 -4.46 -8.41
N TRP A 79 2.49 -5.62 -8.23
CA TRP A 79 3.36 -6.23 -9.24
C TRP A 79 2.59 -6.59 -10.52
N VAL A 80 1.41 -7.19 -10.37
CA VAL A 80 0.52 -7.48 -11.49
C VAL A 80 0.13 -6.20 -12.21
N LEU A 81 -0.29 -5.15 -11.48
CA LEU A 81 -0.61 -3.84 -12.06
C LEU A 81 0.59 -3.18 -12.76
N ALA A 82 1.81 -3.38 -12.26
CA ALA A 82 3.05 -2.90 -12.87
C ALA A 82 3.34 -3.57 -14.22
N GLY A 83 3.01 -4.86 -14.35
CA GLY A 83 3.28 -5.65 -15.56
C GLY A 83 2.08 -5.79 -16.52
N SER A 84 0.87 -5.39 -16.12
CA SER A 84 -0.33 -5.91 -16.78
C SER A 84 -0.68 -5.23 -18.10
N ARG A 85 -0.66 -6.04 -19.17
CA ARG A 85 -1.61 -6.03 -20.30
C ARG A 85 -2.89 -6.83 -19.98
N LEU A 86 -3.29 -6.95 -18.71
CA LEU A 86 -4.48 -7.73 -18.32
C LEU A 86 -5.73 -7.07 -18.92
N ARG A 87 -6.50 -7.83 -19.70
CA ARG A 87 -7.73 -7.37 -20.36
C ARG A 87 -8.95 -8.13 -19.83
N GLY A 88 -10.12 -7.51 -19.90
CA GLY A 88 -11.39 -8.11 -19.49
C GLY A 88 -11.59 -8.18 -17.96
N VAL A 89 -12.33 -9.20 -17.50
CA VAL A 89 -12.75 -9.36 -16.09
C VAL A 89 -11.58 -9.35 -15.10
N PRO A 90 -10.43 -10.03 -15.33
CA PRO A 90 -9.29 -10.00 -14.41
C PRO A 90 -8.66 -8.59 -14.26
N GLY A 91 -8.64 -7.80 -15.34
CA GLY A 91 -8.15 -6.42 -15.29
C GLY A 91 -9.11 -5.50 -14.52
N LEU A 92 -10.42 -5.72 -14.65
CA LEU A 92 -11.42 -4.97 -13.90
C LEU A 92 -11.34 -5.29 -12.39
N LEU A 93 -11.22 -6.56 -12.03
CA LEU A 93 -11.04 -7.00 -10.63
C LEU A 93 -9.76 -6.43 -10.02
N ALA A 94 -8.63 -6.50 -10.74
CA ALA A 94 -7.37 -5.93 -10.26
C ALA A 94 -7.46 -4.41 -10.03
N ARG A 95 -8.17 -3.68 -10.89
CA ARG A 95 -8.42 -2.24 -10.72
C ARG A 95 -9.32 -1.96 -9.53
N TRP A 96 -10.39 -2.73 -9.34
CA TRP A 96 -11.25 -2.61 -8.17
C TRP A 96 -10.46 -2.84 -6.88
N LEU A 97 -9.66 -3.90 -6.81
CA LEU A 97 -8.83 -4.20 -5.65
C LEU A 97 -7.78 -3.10 -5.40
N GLY A 98 -7.16 -2.56 -6.46
CA GLY A 98 -6.20 -1.46 -6.35
C GLY A 98 -6.85 -0.16 -5.83
N TRP A 99 -8.05 0.16 -6.30
CA TRP A 99 -8.84 1.28 -5.78
C TRP A 99 -9.31 1.06 -4.35
N SER A 100 -9.78 -0.13 -4.01
CA SER A 100 -10.17 -0.47 -2.63
C SER A 100 -9.00 -0.36 -1.68
N ALA A 101 -7.81 -0.86 -2.07
CA ALA A 101 -6.59 -0.72 -1.28
C ALA A 101 -6.19 0.77 -1.13
N SER A 102 -6.22 1.54 -2.21
CA SER A 102 -5.95 2.98 -2.18
C SER A 102 -6.89 3.72 -1.23
N ALA A 103 -8.21 3.49 -1.38
CA ALA A 103 -9.23 4.10 -0.55
C ALA A 103 -9.09 3.73 0.92
N LEU A 104 -8.85 2.45 1.23
CA LEU A 104 -8.65 1.99 2.61
C LEU A 104 -7.43 2.64 3.26
N LEU A 105 -6.30 2.68 2.55
CA LEU A 105 -5.05 3.26 3.04
C LEU A 105 -5.18 4.78 3.25
N LEU A 106 -5.82 5.49 2.32
CA LEU A 106 -6.08 6.94 2.44
C LEU A 106 -7.08 7.24 3.54
N ALA A 107 -8.19 6.48 3.64
CA ALA A 107 -9.16 6.64 4.71
C ALA A 107 -8.53 6.41 6.08
N ARG A 108 -7.64 5.42 6.22
CA ARG A 108 -6.88 5.21 7.46
C ARG A 108 -5.90 6.34 7.72
N GLY A 109 -5.12 6.77 6.71
CA GLY A 109 -4.12 7.84 6.86
C GLY A 109 -4.74 9.19 7.22
N ILE A 110 -5.79 9.59 6.50
CA ILE A 110 -6.45 10.89 6.64
C ILE A 110 -7.49 10.87 7.77
N GLY A 111 -8.29 9.80 7.88
CA GLY A 111 -9.36 9.70 8.87
C GLY A 111 -8.84 9.69 10.31
N VAL A 112 -7.71 9.03 10.56
CA VAL A 112 -7.05 9.07 11.88
C VAL A 112 -6.48 10.47 12.15
N GLU A 113 -5.96 11.15 11.14
CA GLU A 113 -5.46 12.53 11.27
C GLU A 113 -6.58 13.51 11.63
N VAL A 114 -7.71 13.45 10.91
CA VAL A 114 -8.89 14.27 11.18
C VAL A 114 -9.44 13.95 12.57
N LEU A 115 -9.66 12.67 12.90
CA LEU A 115 -10.20 12.26 14.19
C LEU A 115 -9.34 12.73 15.37
N LEU A 116 -8.00 12.72 15.24
CA LEU A 116 -7.10 13.21 16.29
C LEU A 116 -7.02 14.73 16.37
N LEU A 117 -7.30 15.45 15.27
CA LEU A 117 -7.29 16.91 15.22
C LEU A 117 -8.65 17.55 15.58
N THR A 118 -9.76 16.84 15.37
CA THR A 118 -11.12 17.35 15.59
C THR A 118 -11.78 16.90 16.89
N ASP A 119 -11.08 16.14 17.74
CA ASP A 119 -11.64 15.64 19.00
C ASP A 119 -11.12 16.43 20.22
N PRO A 120 -11.83 17.48 20.69
CA PRO A 120 -11.46 18.27 21.86
C PRO A 120 -11.81 17.59 23.20
N THR A 121 -12.42 16.40 23.22
CA THR A 121 -12.91 15.77 24.45
C THR A 121 -12.70 14.26 24.46
N HIS A 122 -11.88 13.77 25.39
CA HIS A 122 -11.70 12.35 25.74
C HIS A 122 -10.92 11.46 24.75
N LEU A 123 -9.62 11.75 24.64
CA LEU A 123 -8.68 10.72 24.24
C LEU A 123 -7.98 10.19 25.49
N ASP A 124 -8.20 8.91 25.73
CA ASP A 124 -7.70 8.10 26.85
C ASP A 124 -6.28 8.52 27.28
N PRO A 125 -6.07 8.96 28.54
CA PRO A 125 -4.77 9.43 29.04
C PRO A 125 -3.69 8.34 29.04
N SER A 126 -4.04 7.10 28.70
CA SER A 126 -3.12 5.96 28.55
C SER A 126 -2.23 6.02 27.30
N VAL A 127 -2.53 6.87 26.31
CA VAL A 127 -1.69 7.04 25.11
C VAL A 127 -0.81 8.27 25.26
N SER A 128 0.50 8.07 25.43
CA SER A 128 1.45 9.18 25.59
C SER A 128 1.45 10.10 24.36
N ALA A 129 1.60 11.41 24.59
CA ALA A 129 1.68 12.42 23.52
C ALA A 129 2.77 12.10 22.48
N GLY A 130 3.85 11.43 22.90
CA GLY A 130 4.91 10.93 22.02
C GLY A 130 4.47 9.82 21.06
N GLN A 131 3.69 8.84 21.53
CA GLN A 131 3.12 7.78 20.66
C GLN A 131 2.16 8.37 19.61
N ARG A 132 1.38 9.37 20.01
CA ARG A 132 0.47 10.09 19.11
C ARG A 132 1.23 10.87 18.02
N ALA A 133 2.25 11.62 18.40
CA ALA A 133 3.08 12.37 17.47
C ALA A 133 3.81 11.47 16.47
N TRP A 134 4.31 10.32 16.92
CA TRP A 134 5.02 9.38 16.05
C TRP A 134 4.08 8.65 15.08
N THR A 135 2.86 8.36 15.52
CA THR A 135 1.80 7.85 14.62
C THR A 135 1.40 8.86 13.56
N LEU A 136 1.27 10.13 13.94
CA LEU A 136 0.95 11.19 12.99
C LEU A 136 2.11 11.52 12.04
N ALA A 137 3.36 11.51 12.52
CA ALA A 137 4.50 11.93 11.72
C ALA A 137 5.08 10.83 10.82
N LEU A 138 5.01 9.56 11.24
CA LEU A 138 5.60 8.45 10.48
C LEU A 138 4.52 7.59 9.84
N TRP A 139 3.53 7.16 10.62
CA TRP A 139 2.55 6.20 10.14
C TRP A 139 1.58 6.83 9.14
N ASN A 140 0.96 7.96 9.44
CA ASN A 140 -0.01 8.58 8.52
C ASN A 140 0.59 8.91 7.14
N PRO A 141 1.78 9.55 7.04
CA PRO A 141 2.45 9.76 5.76
C PRO A 141 2.78 8.46 5.05
N TRP A 142 3.17 7.40 5.78
CA TRP A 142 3.41 6.09 5.20
C TRP A 142 2.14 5.49 4.58
N PHE A 143 1.00 5.56 5.26
CA PHE A 143 -0.29 5.09 4.72
C PHE A 143 -0.76 5.93 3.52
N ILE A 144 -0.57 7.25 3.58
CA ILE A 144 -0.89 8.15 2.46
C ILE A 144 -0.01 7.82 1.25
N ALA A 145 1.30 7.63 1.44
CA ALA A 145 2.22 7.25 0.38
C ALA A 145 1.82 5.92 -0.28
N GLY A 146 1.46 4.91 0.53
CA GLY A 146 0.95 3.64 0.03
C GLY A 146 -0.35 3.81 -0.77
N GLY A 147 -1.32 4.55 -0.21
CA GLY A 147 -2.60 4.82 -0.86
C GLY A 147 -2.45 5.52 -2.20
N LEU A 148 -1.56 6.53 -2.27
CA LEU A 148 -1.23 7.22 -3.51
C LEU A 148 -0.53 6.31 -4.52
N ALA A 149 0.42 5.48 -4.07
CA ALA A 149 1.13 4.55 -4.95
C ALA A 149 0.18 3.53 -5.59
N PHE A 150 -0.72 2.91 -4.81
CA PHE A 150 -1.74 1.99 -5.33
C PHE A 150 -2.74 2.68 -6.26
N GLY A 151 -3.17 3.90 -5.92
CA GLY A 151 -4.08 4.70 -6.77
C GLY A 151 -3.44 5.08 -8.10
N LEU A 152 -2.19 5.56 -8.10
CA LEU A 152 -1.45 5.94 -9.30
C LEU A 152 -1.11 4.73 -10.18
N ALA A 153 -0.73 3.61 -9.58
CA ALA A 153 -0.54 2.36 -10.30
C ALA A 153 -1.85 1.95 -11.02
N THR A 154 -2.97 1.93 -10.29
CA THR A 154 -4.29 1.56 -10.83
C THR A 154 -4.77 2.50 -11.95
N LEU A 155 -4.62 3.82 -11.76
CA LEU A 155 -4.97 4.83 -12.76
C LEU A 155 -4.20 4.65 -14.06
N ARG A 156 -2.89 4.40 -13.98
CA ARG A 156 -2.04 4.27 -15.17
C ARG A 156 -2.21 2.92 -15.86
N SER A 157 -2.43 1.83 -15.13
CA SER A 157 -2.76 0.52 -15.73
C SER A 157 -4.06 0.59 -16.55
N GLY A 158 -5.05 1.37 -16.12
CA GLY A 158 -6.28 1.61 -16.89
C GLY A 158 -6.04 2.29 -18.24
N ARG A 159 -5.22 3.34 -18.28
CA ARG A 159 -4.91 4.08 -19.52
C ARG A 159 -4.18 3.24 -20.56
N HIS A 160 -3.35 2.29 -20.13
CA HIS A 160 -2.66 1.35 -21.03
C HIS A 160 -3.61 0.30 -21.63
N ALA A 161 -4.67 -0.08 -20.92
CA ALA A 161 -5.68 -1.00 -21.42
C ALA A 161 -6.56 -0.36 -22.50
N ASP A 162 -6.93 0.91 -22.32
CA ASP A 162 -7.81 1.65 -23.24
C ASP A 162 -7.07 2.09 -24.53
N ALA A 163 -5.76 2.35 -24.45
CA ALA A 163 -4.94 2.77 -25.59
C ALA A 163 -4.54 1.62 -26.54
N ALA A 164 -4.74 0.36 -26.13
CA ALA A 164 -4.28 -0.77 -26.92
C ALA A 164 -5.34 -1.13 -27.99
N PRO A 165 -4.98 -1.17 -29.28
CA PRO A 165 -5.96 -1.39 -30.35
C PRO A 165 -6.71 -2.73 -30.16
N PRO A 166 -8.00 -2.79 -30.55
CA PRO A 166 -8.78 -4.02 -30.47
C PRO A 166 -8.09 -5.13 -31.28
N PRO A 167 -8.16 -6.39 -30.83
CA PRO A 167 -7.56 -7.50 -31.57
C PRO A 167 -8.16 -7.53 -32.97
N ALA A 168 -7.30 -7.50 -33.99
CA ALA A 168 -7.74 -7.64 -35.38
C ALA A 168 -8.57 -8.91 -35.49
N SER A 169 -9.84 -8.75 -35.82
CA SER A 169 -10.75 -9.86 -36.11
C SER A 169 -10.10 -10.72 -37.19
N ARG A 170 -9.72 -11.95 -36.84
CA ARG A 170 -9.38 -12.95 -37.85
C ARG A 170 -10.69 -13.31 -38.54
N GLY A 171 -10.79 -12.91 -39.82
CA GLY A 171 -11.86 -13.32 -40.73
C GLY A 171 -11.77 -14.79 -41.11
#